data_AF-A0A4S8JLQ9-F1
#
_entry.id   AF-A0A4S8JLQ9-F1
#
_cell.length_a   1.000
_cell.length_b   1.000
_cell.length_c   1.000
_cell.angle_alpha   90.00
_cell.angle_beta   90.00
_cell.angle_gamma   90.00
#
_symmetry.space_group_name_H-M   'P 1'
#
loop_
_entity.id
_entity.type
_entity.pdbx_description
1 polymer ?
#
loop_
_entity_poly.entity_id
_entity_poly.type
_entity_poly.pdbx_seq_one_letter_code
_entity_poly.pdbx_strand_id
1 'polypeptide(L)'
;MSRILRCVIETFMDERGGAEEDIHYQIEQIKRERDELRKDIEQLCMQQAGPSYLASQLADLHAAEVLKNKEAEKQVKFFQGCVAAAFAERDNSLMESEKAKEHEEAMSQKLIPLEKKVEELESAYFNEKKVSTSVQMELDELKKQSEYCEKVVNKFYEIRERENGLSADMTLQDKCSCLLDDPPDNWIFNSDKETSTSKYIASLEEEKEALRQSISKLQNNLQMGLKIEQHLRKKMQCSEKRQERAICFAQLSQSTEIGNHKRVGSEASWMDSMLVEVQKQLTEIQNNESSVATPQREKQCDDTECRDVHVMNDATLVS
;
A
#
# COMPACT_ATOMS: atom_id res chain seq x y z
N MET A 1 -98.02 -119.78 -79.01
CA MET A 1 -97.87 -119.29 -77.62
C MET A 1 -96.42 -118.97 -77.20
N SER A 2 -95.37 -119.54 -77.81
CA SER A 2 -93.97 -119.38 -77.36
C SER A 2 -93.30 -118.01 -77.65
N ARG A 3 -93.72 -117.28 -78.69
CA ARG A 3 -93.12 -115.96 -79.03
C ARG A 3 -93.60 -114.79 -78.15
N ILE A 4 -94.85 -114.85 -77.67
CA ILE A 4 -95.44 -113.78 -76.86
C ILE A 4 -94.81 -113.79 -75.45
N LEU A 5 -94.61 -114.98 -74.86
CA LEU A 5 -93.95 -115.09 -73.56
C LEU A 5 -92.50 -114.57 -73.59
N ARG A 6 -91.75 -114.82 -74.68
CA ARG A 6 -90.38 -114.32 -74.83
C ARG A 6 -90.32 -112.79 -74.92
N CYS A 7 -91.20 -112.20 -75.74
CA CYS A 7 -91.28 -110.75 -75.90
C CYS A 7 -91.65 -110.08 -74.57
N VAL A 8 -92.60 -110.64 -73.83
CA VAL A 8 -93.01 -110.11 -72.50
C VAL A 8 -91.90 -110.22 -71.48
N ILE A 9 -91.09 -111.28 -71.49
CA ILE A 9 -89.95 -111.43 -70.58
C ILE A 9 -88.81 -110.49 -70.97
N GLU A 10 -88.50 -110.34 -72.27
CA GLU A 10 -87.46 -109.41 -72.74
C GLU A 10 -87.84 -107.96 -72.44
N THR A 11 -89.08 -107.52 -72.71
CA THR A 11 -89.53 -106.16 -72.35
C THR A 11 -89.55 -105.95 -70.84
N PHE A 12 -89.91 -106.97 -70.06
CA PHE A 12 -89.93 -106.87 -68.61
C PHE A 12 -88.52 -106.86 -67.99
N MET A 13 -87.55 -107.54 -68.62
CA MET A 13 -86.14 -107.51 -68.19
C MET A 13 -85.44 -106.22 -68.64
N ASP A 14 -85.81 -105.65 -69.79
CA ASP A 14 -85.28 -104.38 -70.30
C ASP A 14 -85.87 -103.17 -69.53
N GLU A 15 -87.17 -103.18 -69.23
CA GLU A 15 -87.81 -102.19 -68.34
C GLU A 15 -87.28 -102.29 -66.90
N ARG A 16 -86.99 -103.51 -66.40
CA ARG A 16 -86.39 -103.72 -65.08
C ARG A 16 -84.91 -103.32 -65.04
N GLY A 17 -84.15 -103.57 -66.11
CA GLY A 17 -82.74 -103.18 -66.24
C GLY A 17 -82.56 -101.67 -66.36
N GLY A 18 -83.40 -100.99 -67.16
CA GLY A 18 -83.42 -99.53 -67.27
C GLY A 18 -83.82 -98.84 -65.96
N ALA A 19 -84.75 -99.43 -65.19
CA ALA A 19 -85.10 -98.94 -63.86
C ALA A 19 -83.97 -99.13 -62.84
N GLU A 20 -83.20 -100.22 -62.93
CA GLU A 20 -82.06 -100.49 -62.04
C GLU A 20 -80.88 -99.53 -62.29
N GLU A 21 -80.60 -99.20 -63.55
CA GLU A 21 -79.58 -98.20 -63.93
C GLU A 21 -79.97 -96.77 -63.51
N ASP A 22 -81.24 -96.37 -63.65
CA ASP A 22 -81.74 -95.07 -63.18
C ASP A 22 -81.65 -94.95 -61.64
N ILE A 23 -82.03 -96.03 -60.93
CA ILE A 23 -81.88 -96.09 -59.46
C ILE A 23 -80.40 -95.99 -59.08
N HIS A 24 -79.49 -96.68 -59.77
CA HIS A 24 -78.05 -96.61 -59.48
C HIS A 24 -77.49 -95.20 -59.75
N TYR A 25 -77.93 -94.55 -60.83
CA TYR A 25 -77.54 -93.17 -61.13
C TYR A 25 -78.02 -92.20 -60.05
N GLN A 26 -79.28 -92.30 -59.61
CA GLN A 26 -79.84 -91.49 -58.54
C GLN A 26 -79.11 -91.74 -57.21
N ILE A 27 -78.76 -92.99 -56.89
CA ILE A 27 -77.97 -93.33 -55.71
C ILE A 27 -76.59 -92.66 -55.76
N GLU A 28 -75.90 -92.71 -56.90
CA GLU A 28 -74.58 -92.06 -57.05
C GLU A 28 -74.66 -90.54 -57.07
N GLN A 29 -75.73 -89.96 -57.60
CA GLN A 29 -75.99 -88.53 -57.51
C GLN A 29 -76.22 -88.11 -56.05
N ILE A 30 -77.10 -88.78 -55.32
CA ILE A 30 -77.40 -88.49 -53.91
C ILE A 30 -76.15 -88.67 -53.03
N LYS A 31 -75.33 -89.68 -53.31
CA LYS A 31 -74.05 -89.86 -52.59
C LYS A 31 -73.10 -88.69 -52.82
N ARG A 32 -72.97 -88.21 -54.06
CA ARG A 32 -72.13 -87.03 -54.37
C ARG A 32 -72.66 -85.78 -53.68
N GLU A 33 -73.96 -85.53 -53.78
CA GLU A 33 -74.61 -84.38 -53.11
C GLU A 33 -74.43 -84.44 -51.58
N ARG A 34 -74.59 -85.63 -50.98
CA ARG A 34 -74.32 -85.85 -49.55
C ARG A 34 -72.86 -85.53 -49.20
N ASP A 35 -71.91 -85.97 -50.01
CA ASP A 35 -70.48 -85.78 -49.75
C ASP A 35 -70.06 -84.32 -49.92
N GLU A 36 -70.68 -83.58 -50.86
CA GLU A 36 -70.52 -82.13 -51.00
C GLU A 36 -71.12 -81.37 -49.82
N LEU A 37 -72.37 -81.67 -49.45
CA LEU A 37 -73.01 -81.07 -48.27
C LEU A 37 -72.24 -81.36 -46.98
N ARG A 38 -71.65 -82.55 -46.85
CA ARG A 38 -70.80 -82.89 -45.70
C ARG A 38 -69.56 -81.99 -45.62
N LYS A 39 -68.92 -81.70 -46.76
CA LYS A 39 -67.77 -80.78 -46.81
C LYS A 39 -68.19 -79.35 -46.47
N ASP A 40 -69.32 -78.89 -46.99
CA ASP A 40 -69.85 -77.54 -46.70
C ASP A 40 -70.19 -77.38 -45.21
N ILE A 41 -70.81 -78.40 -44.59
CA ILE A 41 -71.08 -78.42 -43.14
C ILE A 41 -69.77 -78.33 -42.35
N GLU A 42 -68.76 -79.11 -42.72
CA GLU A 42 -67.46 -79.09 -42.05
C GLU A 42 -66.80 -77.71 -42.16
N GLN A 43 -66.84 -77.10 -43.35
CA GLN A 43 -66.33 -75.75 -43.58
C GLN A 43 -67.10 -74.69 -42.77
N LEU A 44 -68.43 -74.75 -42.74
CA LEU A 44 -69.26 -73.82 -41.96
C LEU A 44 -69.02 -73.97 -40.45
N CYS A 45 -68.89 -75.21 -39.95
CA CYS A 45 -68.56 -75.47 -38.56
C CYS A 45 -67.19 -74.88 -38.19
N MET A 46 -66.18 -75.02 -39.05
CA MET A 46 -64.86 -74.40 -38.85
C MET A 46 -64.95 -72.87 -38.87
N GLN A 47 -65.71 -72.29 -39.80
CA GLN A 47 -65.92 -70.84 -39.86
C GLN A 47 -66.66 -70.30 -38.64
N GLN A 48 -67.61 -71.06 -38.08
CA GLN A 48 -68.39 -70.67 -36.90
C GLN A 48 -67.60 -70.79 -35.59
N ALA A 49 -66.57 -71.65 -35.52
CA ALA A 49 -65.69 -71.79 -34.37
C ALA A 49 -64.72 -70.61 -34.20
N GLY A 50 -64.30 -69.96 -35.30
CA GLY A 50 -63.37 -68.83 -35.29
C GLY A 50 -63.79 -67.63 -34.43
N PRO A 51 -65.03 -67.11 -34.57
CA PRO A 51 -65.54 -66.00 -33.75
C PRO A 51 -65.50 -66.28 -32.25
N SER A 52 -65.81 -67.51 -31.81
CA SER A 52 -65.80 -67.88 -30.39
C SER A 52 -64.39 -67.87 -29.81
N TYR A 53 -63.41 -68.36 -30.59
CA TYR A 53 -62.00 -68.34 -30.21
C TYR A 53 -61.44 -66.90 -30.14
N LEU A 54 -61.78 -66.05 -31.10
CA LEU A 54 -61.40 -64.64 -31.09
C LEU A 54 -62.03 -63.88 -29.92
N ALA A 55 -63.29 -64.16 -29.59
CA ALA A 55 -63.97 -63.55 -28.45
C ALA A 55 -63.28 -63.89 -27.12
N SER A 56 -62.84 -65.15 -26.95
CA SER A 56 -62.08 -65.56 -25.76
C SER A 56 -60.75 -64.81 -25.65
N GLN A 57 -59.96 -64.76 -26.72
CA GLN A 57 -58.68 -64.04 -26.73
C GLN A 57 -58.87 -62.54 -26.48
N LEU A 58 -59.91 -61.94 -27.04
CA LEU A 58 -60.23 -60.52 -26.82
C LEU A 58 -60.61 -60.27 -25.35
N ALA A 59 -61.35 -61.18 -24.71
CA ALA A 59 -61.68 -61.08 -23.30
C ALA A 59 -60.43 -61.16 -22.42
N ASP A 60 -59.51 -62.07 -22.71
CA ASP A 60 -58.25 -62.22 -21.99
C ASP A 60 -57.35 -60.99 -22.15
N LEU A 61 -57.22 -60.47 -23.38
CA LEU A 61 -56.49 -59.22 -23.66
C LEU A 61 -57.12 -58.02 -22.95
N HIS A 62 -58.45 -57.89 -22.98
CA HIS A 62 -59.16 -56.83 -22.29
C HIS A 62 -58.97 -56.92 -20.77
N ALA A 63 -59.03 -58.12 -20.19
CA ALA A 63 -58.77 -58.34 -18.78
C ALA A 63 -57.34 -57.96 -18.37
N ALA A 64 -56.35 -58.33 -19.18
CA ALA A 64 -54.95 -57.95 -18.96
C ALA A 64 -54.74 -56.43 -19.05
N GLU A 65 -55.35 -55.76 -20.03
CA GLU A 65 -55.25 -54.31 -20.20
C GLU A 65 -55.95 -53.56 -19.05
N VAL A 66 -57.11 -54.03 -18.60
CA VAL A 66 -57.80 -53.49 -17.41
C VAL A 66 -56.93 -53.62 -16.16
N LEU A 67 -56.26 -54.76 -15.97
CA LEU A 67 -55.36 -54.95 -14.83
C LEU A 67 -54.17 -53.97 -14.88
N LYS A 68 -53.56 -53.80 -16.06
CA LYS A 68 -52.47 -52.85 -16.27
C LYS A 68 -52.92 -51.40 -16.02
N ASN A 69 -54.10 -51.01 -16.50
CA ASN A 69 -54.66 -49.69 -16.27
C ASN A 69 -54.95 -49.43 -14.78
N LYS A 70 -55.47 -50.42 -14.05
CA LYS A 70 -55.67 -50.32 -12.59
C LYS A 70 -54.33 -50.10 -11.86
N GLU A 71 -53.27 -50.77 -12.28
CA GLU A 71 -51.96 -50.60 -11.66
C GLU A 71 -51.34 -49.23 -11.99
N ALA A 72 -51.46 -48.77 -13.25
CA ALA A 72 -51.06 -47.43 -13.64
C ALA A 72 -51.81 -46.35 -12.85
N GLU A 73 -53.12 -46.52 -12.62
CA GLU A 73 -53.92 -45.59 -11.81
C GLU A 73 -53.43 -45.52 -10.35
N LYS A 74 -53.05 -46.65 -9.76
CA LYS A 74 -52.46 -46.67 -8.41
C LYS A 74 -51.14 -45.92 -8.36
N GLN A 75 -50.27 -46.12 -9.35
CA GLN A 75 -48.99 -45.40 -9.43
C GLN A 75 -49.22 -43.89 -9.57
N VAL A 76 -50.15 -43.47 -10.43
CA VAL A 76 -50.51 -42.05 -10.58
C VAL A 76 -50.99 -41.47 -9.24
N LYS A 77 -51.88 -42.16 -8.53
CA LYS A 77 -52.37 -41.73 -7.21
C LYS A 77 -51.25 -41.67 -6.17
N PHE A 78 -50.33 -42.63 -6.19
CA PHE A 78 -49.16 -42.63 -5.33
C PHE A 78 -48.28 -41.39 -5.58
N PHE A 79 -47.92 -41.12 -6.83
CA PHE A 79 -47.11 -39.96 -7.18
C PHE A 79 -47.83 -38.64 -6.88
N GLN A 80 -49.15 -38.55 -7.11
CA GLN A 80 -49.96 -37.40 -6.70
C GLN A 80 -49.86 -37.15 -5.19
N GLY A 81 -49.93 -38.21 -4.37
CA GLY A 81 -49.74 -38.14 -2.92
C GLY A 81 -48.34 -37.66 -2.53
N CYS A 82 -47.29 -38.20 -3.15
CA CYS A 82 -45.91 -37.77 -2.92
C CYS A 82 -45.71 -36.29 -3.26
N VAL A 83 -46.23 -35.86 -4.41
CA VAL A 83 -46.14 -34.46 -4.85
C VAL A 83 -46.89 -33.54 -3.91
N ALA A 84 -48.10 -33.91 -3.48
CA ALA A 84 -48.88 -33.13 -2.51
C ALA A 84 -48.15 -33.01 -1.16
N ALA A 85 -47.55 -34.10 -0.65
CA ALA A 85 -46.78 -34.09 0.58
C ALA A 85 -45.53 -33.20 0.46
N ALA A 86 -44.79 -33.30 -0.64
CA ALA A 86 -43.62 -32.46 -0.89
C ALA A 86 -43.96 -30.97 -0.95
N PHE A 87 -45.11 -30.62 -1.58
CA PHE A 87 -45.57 -29.23 -1.58
C PHE A 87 -45.99 -28.75 -0.19
N ALA A 88 -46.67 -29.57 0.60
CA ALA A 88 -47.03 -29.22 1.97
C ALA A 88 -45.79 -29.02 2.86
N GLU A 89 -44.77 -29.87 2.73
CA GLU A 89 -43.50 -29.75 3.47
C GLU A 89 -42.75 -28.48 3.07
N ARG A 90 -42.68 -28.19 1.76
CA ARG A 90 -42.08 -26.96 1.24
C ARG A 90 -42.80 -25.73 1.77
N ASP A 91 -44.12 -25.72 1.73
CA ASP A 91 -44.92 -24.57 2.14
C ASP A 91 -44.81 -24.33 3.66
N ASN A 92 -44.76 -25.41 4.47
CA ASN A 92 -44.49 -25.30 5.90
C ASN A 92 -43.08 -24.74 6.17
N SER A 93 -42.05 -25.27 5.50
CA SER A 93 -40.68 -24.77 5.62
C SER A 93 -40.54 -23.32 5.21
N LEU A 94 -41.24 -22.90 4.15
CA LEU A 94 -41.25 -21.52 3.67
C LEU A 94 -41.89 -20.59 4.69
N MET A 95 -43.05 -20.94 5.26
CA MET A 95 -43.71 -20.16 6.31
C MET A 95 -42.82 -20.00 7.54
N GLU A 96 -42.19 -21.08 8.02
CA GLU A 96 -41.27 -21.03 9.16
C GLU A 96 -40.07 -20.12 8.87
N SER A 97 -39.52 -20.20 7.65
CA SER A 97 -38.44 -19.32 7.20
C SER A 97 -38.86 -17.85 7.14
N GLU A 98 -40.06 -17.55 6.63
CA GLU A 98 -40.58 -16.18 6.57
C GLU A 98 -40.79 -15.61 7.97
N LYS A 99 -41.37 -16.39 8.89
CA LYS A 99 -41.54 -16.00 10.29
C LYS A 99 -40.21 -15.74 10.99
N ALA A 100 -39.19 -16.56 10.73
CA ALA A 100 -37.85 -16.35 11.28
C ALA A 100 -37.22 -15.05 10.74
N LYS A 101 -37.38 -14.78 9.45
CA LYS A 101 -36.91 -13.56 8.80
C LYS A 101 -37.60 -12.31 9.36
N GLU A 102 -38.93 -12.32 9.52
CA GLU A 102 -39.67 -11.21 10.13
C GLU A 102 -39.19 -10.90 11.55
N HIS A 103 -38.86 -11.94 12.33
CA HIS A 103 -38.31 -11.78 13.67
C HIS A 103 -36.89 -11.17 13.64
N GLU A 104 -36.03 -11.61 12.72
CA GLU A 104 -34.69 -11.05 12.52
C GLU A 104 -34.74 -9.57 12.13
N GLU A 105 -35.64 -9.20 11.22
CA GLU A 105 -35.87 -7.80 10.81
C GLU A 105 -36.36 -6.96 12.00
N ALA A 106 -37.30 -7.47 12.80
CA ALA A 106 -37.76 -6.80 14.01
C ALA A 106 -36.65 -6.62 15.06
N MET A 107 -35.74 -7.59 15.19
CA MET A 107 -34.58 -7.49 16.07
C MET A 107 -33.55 -6.48 15.54
N SER A 108 -33.34 -6.44 14.23
CA SER A 108 -32.46 -5.48 13.56
C SER A 108 -32.94 -4.05 13.79
N GLN A 109 -34.26 -3.81 13.70
CA GLN A 109 -34.85 -2.51 14.02
C GLN A 109 -34.62 -2.10 15.49
N LYS A 110 -34.65 -3.05 16.43
CA LYS A 110 -34.36 -2.78 17.85
C LYS A 110 -32.88 -2.54 18.14
N LEU A 111 -31.97 -3.02 17.28
CA LEU A 111 -30.53 -2.86 17.45
C LEU A 111 -30.08 -1.42 17.16
N ILE A 112 -30.67 -0.77 16.15
CA ILE A 112 -30.35 0.61 15.74
C ILE A 112 -30.33 1.62 16.92
N PRO A 113 -31.36 1.72 17.78
CA PRO A 113 -31.32 2.65 18.92
C PRO A 113 -30.31 2.24 20.00
N LEU A 114 -29.96 0.96 20.11
CA LEU A 114 -28.92 0.50 21.04
C LEU A 114 -27.53 0.88 20.53
N GLU A 115 -27.26 0.70 19.23
CA GLU A 115 -26.02 1.14 18.59
C GLU A 115 -25.82 2.65 18.77
N LYS A 116 -26.87 3.45 18.52
CA LYS A 116 -26.81 4.89 18.75
C LYS A 116 -26.49 5.24 20.21
N LYS A 117 -27.07 4.54 21.18
CA LYS A 117 -26.77 4.74 22.61
C LYS A 117 -25.32 4.39 22.94
N VAL A 118 -24.75 3.37 22.29
CA VAL A 118 -23.34 3.02 22.46
C VAL A 118 -22.46 4.15 21.95
N GLU A 119 -22.70 4.66 20.75
CA GLU A 119 -21.95 5.80 20.18
C GLU A 119 -22.04 7.07 21.04
N GLU A 120 -23.23 7.36 21.58
CA GLU A 120 -23.45 8.47 22.52
C GLU A 120 -22.63 8.30 23.81
N LEU A 121 -22.63 7.09 24.38
CA LEU A 121 -21.86 6.78 25.60
C LEU A 121 -20.35 6.80 25.36
N GLU A 122 -19.88 6.28 24.22
CA GLU A 122 -18.46 6.32 23.84
C GLU A 122 -17.96 7.76 23.69
N SER A 123 -18.77 8.61 23.06
CA SER A 123 -18.48 10.04 22.92
C SER A 123 -18.43 10.74 24.28
N ALA A 124 -19.38 10.45 25.17
CA ALA A 124 -19.40 10.98 26.53
C ALA A 124 -18.17 10.54 27.34
N TYR A 125 -17.82 9.26 27.28
CA TYR A 125 -16.64 8.70 27.94
C TYR A 125 -15.34 9.37 27.47
N PHE A 126 -15.19 9.59 26.16
CA PHE A 126 -14.00 10.26 25.63
C PHE A 126 -13.89 11.72 26.11
N ASN A 127 -15.02 12.43 26.14
CA ASN A 127 -15.07 13.80 26.65
C ASN A 127 -14.74 13.86 28.15
N GLU A 128 -15.29 12.96 28.95
CA GLU A 128 -14.99 12.84 30.38
C GLU A 128 -13.51 12.54 30.61
N LYS A 129 -12.93 11.61 29.84
CA LYS A 129 -11.50 11.30 29.89
C LYS A 129 -10.63 12.54 29.62
N LYS A 130 -11.00 13.37 28.64
CA LYS A 130 -10.29 14.62 28.34
C LYS A 130 -10.35 15.59 29.51
N VAL A 131 -11.53 15.78 30.10
CA VAL A 131 -11.70 16.64 31.28
C VAL A 131 -10.89 16.10 32.46
N SER A 132 -10.94 14.80 32.71
CA SER A 132 -10.15 14.13 33.76
C SER A 132 -8.65 14.36 33.59
N THR A 133 -8.11 14.26 32.37
CA THR A 133 -6.70 14.58 32.11
C THR A 133 -6.36 16.05 32.36
N SER A 134 -7.29 16.97 32.03
CA SER A 134 -7.10 18.41 32.30
C SER A 134 -7.05 18.70 33.80
N VAL A 135 -8.00 18.14 34.56
CA VAL A 135 -8.07 18.30 36.02
C VAL A 135 -6.84 17.69 36.69
N GLN A 136 -6.34 16.56 36.21
CA GLN A 136 -5.12 15.97 36.74
C GLN A 136 -3.90 16.88 36.54
N MET A 137 -3.78 17.53 35.37
CA MET A 137 -2.71 18.50 35.11
C MET A 137 -2.81 19.72 36.02
N GLU A 138 -4.01 20.27 36.21
CA GLU A 138 -4.26 21.40 37.11
C GLU A 138 -3.93 21.05 38.57
N LEU A 139 -4.30 19.83 39.00
CA LEU A 139 -3.97 19.32 40.33
C LEU A 139 -2.46 19.22 40.54
N ASP A 140 -1.73 18.72 39.56
CA ASP A 140 -0.27 18.61 39.63
C ASP A 140 0.43 19.98 39.64
N GLU A 141 -0.11 20.96 38.92
CA GLU A 141 0.40 22.34 38.96
C GLU A 141 0.13 23.02 40.30
N LEU A 142 -1.09 22.89 40.84
CA LEU A 142 -1.44 23.42 42.16
C LEU A 142 -0.57 22.80 43.27
N LYS A 143 -0.27 21.51 43.18
CA LYS A 143 0.66 20.84 44.11
C LYS A 143 2.05 21.48 44.06
N LYS A 144 2.61 21.70 42.87
CA LYS A 144 3.91 22.37 42.71
C LYS A 144 3.89 23.78 43.29
N GLN A 145 2.82 24.54 43.06
CA GLN A 145 2.66 25.87 43.63
C GLN A 145 2.57 25.83 45.16
N SER A 146 1.83 24.87 45.72
CA SER A 146 1.75 24.65 47.17
C SER A 146 3.12 24.35 47.77
N GLU A 147 3.90 23.45 47.15
CA GLU A 147 5.28 23.13 47.57
C GLU A 147 6.20 24.35 47.49
N TYR A 148 6.04 25.20 46.46
CA TYR A 148 6.79 26.44 46.34
C TYR A 148 6.44 27.43 47.45
N CYS A 149 5.15 27.66 47.71
CA CYS A 149 4.68 28.51 48.79
C CYS A 149 5.17 28.01 50.15
N GLU A 150 5.14 26.70 50.39
CA GLU A 150 5.68 26.09 51.60
C GLU A 150 7.17 26.38 51.78
N LYS A 151 7.98 26.26 50.72
CA LYS A 151 9.41 26.64 50.76
C LYS A 151 9.62 28.11 51.10
N VAL A 152 8.79 28.99 50.55
CA VAL A 152 8.85 30.43 50.84
C VAL A 152 8.52 30.69 52.30
N VAL A 153 7.41 30.13 52.81
CA VAL A 153 7.01 30.24 54.22
C VAL A 153 8.10 29.73 55.14
N ASN A 154 8.66 28.55 54.86
CA ASN A 154 9.74 27.99 55.67
C ASN A 154 10.98 28.90 55.70
N LYS A 155 11.39 29.51 54.58
CA LYS A 155 12.50 30.47 54.55
C LYS A 155 12.25 31.72 55.38
N PHE A 156 11.06 32.31 55.29
CA PHE A 156 10.70 33.45 56.13
C PHE A 156 10.71 33.05 57.60
N TYR A 157 10.15 31.89 57.92
CA TYR A 157 10.17 31.38 59.27
C TYR A 157 11.60 31.14 59.80
N GLU A 158 12.51 30.59 59.00
CA GLU A 158 13.94 30.43 59.34
C GLU A 158 14.66 31.78 59.57
N ILE A 159 14.26 32.85 58.88
CA ILE A 159 14.79 34.21 59.13
C ILE A 159 14.34 34.67 60.52
N ARG A 160 13.04 34.59 60.80
CA ARG A 160 12.47 34.95 62.10
C ARG A 160 13.06 34.13 63.25
N GLU A 161 13.21 32.81 63.07
CA GLU A 161 13.74 31.91 64.09
C GLU A 161 15.18 32.28 64.46
N ARG A 162 16.02 32.67 63.48
CA ARG A 162 17.38 33.14 63.75
C ARG A 162 17.43 34.40 64.61
N GLU A 163 16.41 35.24 64.54
CA GLU A 163 16.33 36.49 65.33
C GLU A 163 15.74 36.24 66.73
N ASN A 164 14.78 35.31 66.87
CA ASN A 164 14.02 35.10 68.11
C ASN A 164 14.37 33.82 68.90
N GLY A 165 15.19 32.91 68.36
CA GLY A 165 15.77 31.77 69.08
C GLY A 165 14.81 30.66 69.52
N LEU A 166 13.59 30.58 68.98
CA LEU A 166 12.58 29.59 69.37
C LEU A 166 12.45 28.46 68.34
N SER A 167 12.99 27.30 68.71
CA SER A 167 12.87 26.04 67.97
C SER A 167 11.74 25.19 68.57
N ALA A 168 10.61 25.17 67.87
CA ALA A 168 9.56 24.17 68.08
C ALA A 168 9.13 23.63 66.72
N ASP A 169 8.85 22.33 66.68
CA ASP A 169 8.33 21.65 65.48
C ASP A 169 6.88 22.10 65.24
N MET A 170 6.74 23.21 64.53
CA MET A 170 5.46 23.84 64.21
C MET A 170 4.94 23.36 62.85
N THR A 171 3.62 23.18 62.75
CA THR A 171 2.99 22.84 61.47
C THR A 171 3.08 24.04 60.51
N LEU A 172 2.94 23.80 59.19
CA LEU A 172 2.95 24.89 58.20
C LEU A 172 1.89 25.96 58.51
N GLN A 173 0.72 25.55 58.99
CA GLN A 173 -0.36 26.44 59.39
C GLN A 173 0.07 27.35 60.54
N ASP A 174 0.71 26.79 61.56
CA ASP A 174 1.21 27.56 62.71
C ASP A 174 2.30 28.55 62.27
N LYS A 175 3.25 28.12 61.41
CA LYS A 175 4.27 28.99 60.83
C LYS A 175 3.65 30.18 60.07
N CYS A 176 2.64 29.91 59.25
CA CYS A 176 1.89 30.95 58.53
C CYS A 176 1.20 31.93 59.49
N SER A 177 0.47 31.42 60.50
CA SER A 177 -0.19 32.25 61.50
C SER A 177 0.81 33.14 62.24
N CYS A 178 1.94 32.59 62.68
CA CYS A 178 3.00 33.36 63.31
C CYS A 178 3.50 34.49 62.40
N LEU A 179 3.85 34.19 61.15
CA LEU A 179 4.37 35.20 60.20
C LEU A 179 3.35 36.30 59.89
N LEU A 180 2.06 35.96 59.83
CA LEU A 180 0.99 36.93 59.59
C LEU A 180 0.73 37.83 60.80
N ASP A 181 0.94 37.32 62.00
CA ASP A 181 0.78 38.07 63.25
C ASP A 181 2.02 38.91 63.62
N ASP A 182 3.11 38.84 62.84
CA ASP A 182 4.30 39.64 63.11
C ASP A 182 4.05 41.14 62.87
N PRO A 183 4.48 42.01 63.80
CA PRO A 183 4.42 43.44 63.55
C PRO A 183 5.33 43.79 62.36
N PRO A 184 4.88 44.71 61.48
CA PRO A 184 5.62 45.06 60.26
C PRO A 184 7.02 45.58 60.56
N ASP A 185 7.24 46.15 61.75
CA ASP A 185 8.54 46.64 62.25
C ASP A 185 9.62 45.55 62.32
N ASN A 186 9.24 44.29 62.56
CA ASN A 186 10.17 43.15 62.58
C ASN A 186 10.68 42.76 61.19
N TRP A 187 10.00 43.20 60.13
CA TRP A 187 10.33 42.86 58.74
C TRP A 187 10.91 44.05 57.96
N ILE A 188 11.31 45.12 58.65
CA ILE A 188 11.92 46.30 58.03
C ILE A 188 13.43 46.09 57.93
N PHE A 189 13.93 46.00 56.70
CA PHE A 189 15.37 45.83 56.41
C PHE A 189 16.20 47.12 56.60
N ASN A 190 15.76 48.06 57.45
CA ASN A 190 16.45 49.33 57.59
C ASN A 190 16.24 49.97 58.98
N SER A 191 17.29 50.02 59.79
CA SER A 191 17.33 50.84 61.01
C SER A 191 17.48 52.33 60.71
N ASP A 192 17.86 52.67 59.47
CA ASP A 192 18.22 54.03 59.12
C ASP A 192 17.15 54.62 58.18
N LYS A 193 16.50 55.69 58.65
CA LYS A 193 15.37 56.38 58.01
C LYS A 193 15.61 56.93 56.59
N GLU A 194 16.75 56.71 55.95
CA GLU A 194 17.15 57.45 54.73
C GLU A 194 17.20 56.63 53.42
N THR A 195 17.15 55.31 53.44
CA THR A 195 17.20 54.50 52.20
C THR A 195 16.12 53.41 52.16
N SER A 196 14.87 53.79 51.89
CA SER A 196 13.75 52.84 51.73
C SER A 196 14.15 51.57 50.95
N THR A 197 13.67 50.40 51.37
CA THR A 197 13.89 49.10 50.69
C THR A 197 13.58 49.19 49.18
N SER A 198 12.61 50.02 48.80
CA SER A 198 12.31 50.34 47.40
C SER A 198 13.49 50.96 46.63
N LYS A 199 14.34 51.78 47.27
CA LYS A 199 15.53 52.38 46.64
C LYS A 199 16.63 51.34 46.38
N TYR A 200 16.79 50.38 47.31
CA TYR A 200 17.72 49.26 47.11
C TYR A 200 17.24 48.31 46.01
N ILE A 201 15.95 47.97 46.00
CA ILE A 201 15.34 47.17 44.93
C ILE A 201 15.49 47.88 43.58
N ALA A 202 15.18 49.17 43.49
CA ALA A 202 15.35 49.95 42.27
C ALA A 202 16.82 49.96 41.78
N SER A 203 17.78 50.08 42.70
CA SER A 203 19.22 50.00 42.37
C SER A 203 19.63 48.66 41.79
N LEU A 204 19.13 47.54 42.34
CA LEU A 204 19.42 46.20 41.83
C LEU A 204 18.73 45.94 40.49
N GLU A 205 17.52 46.45 40.30
CA GLU A 205 16.80 46.36 39.03
C GLU A 205 17.52 47.18 37.93
N GLU A 206 18.02 48.36 38.26
CA GLU A 206 18.84 49.18 37.35
C GLU A 206 20.14 48.47 36.97
N GLU A 207 20.87 47.88 37.92
CA GLU A 207 22.09 47.11 37.65
C GLU A 207 21.81 45.89 36.76
N LYS A 208 20.72 45.16 37.04
CA LYS A 208 20.28 44.03 36.21
C LYS A 208 19.97 44.45 34.78
N GLU A 209 19.34 45.61 34.59
CA GLU A 209 19.01 46.11 33.26
C GLU A 209 20.26 46.63 32.52
N ALA A 210 21.19 47.29 33.23
CA ALA A 210 22.48 47.68 32.67
C ALA A 210 23.29 46.45 32.20
N LEU A 211 23.28 45.37 32.98
CA LEU A 211 23.91 44.09 32.59
C LEU A 211 23.26 43.47 31.35
N ARG A 212 21.91 43.46 31.26
CA ARG A 212 21.20 42.98 30.08
C ARG A 212 21.56 43.78 28.83
N GLN A 213 21.61 45.11 28.94
CA GLN A 213 22.03 45.97 27.84
C GLN A 213 23.48 45.70 27.42
N SER A 214 24.38 45.47 28.38
CA SER A 214 25.77 45.09 28.11
C SER A 214 25.88 43.74 27.37
N ILE A 215 25.12 42.73 27.81
CA ILE A 215 25.07 41.40 27.17
C ILE A 215 24.55 41.52 25.73
N SER A 216 23.47 42.28 25.50
CA SER A 216 22.94 42.50 24.16
C SER A 216 23.94 43.19 23.24
N LYS A 217 24.68 44.21 23.74
CA LYS A 217 25.78 44.86 23.00
C LYS A 217 26.89 43.85 22.65
N LEU A 218 27.31 43.02 23.60
CA LEU A 218 28.32 41.99 23.36
C LEU A 218 27.87 40.94 22.34
N GLN A 219 26.62 40.50 22.38
CA GLN A 219 26.05 39.57 21.41
C GLN A 219 26.03 40.17 19.99
N ASN A 220 25.63 41.44 19.86
CA ASN A 220 25.66 42.14 18.57
C ASN A 220 27.09 42.28 18.03
N ASN A 221 28.04 42.64 18.90
CA ASN A 221 29.46 42.73 18.53
C ASN A 221 30.03 41.39 18.10
N LEU A 222 29.71 40.30 18.81
CA LEU A 222 30.11 38.95 18.44
C LEU A 222 29.55 38.56 17.07
N GLN A 223 28.27 38.84 16.81
CA GLN A 223 27.65 38.55 15.52
C GLN A 223 28.31 39.33 14.38
N MET A 224 28.64 40.61 14.59
CA MET A 224 29.36 41.42 13.60
C MET A 224 30.80 40.92 13.41
N GLY A 225 31.49 40.53 14.50
CA GLY A 225 32.81 39.92 14.45
C GLY A 225 32.84 38.64 13.61
N LEU A 226 31.85 37.76 13.78
CA LEU A 226 31.71 36.54 12.98
C LEU A 226 31.48 36.85 11.49
N LYS A 227 30.68 37.87 11.17
CA LYS A 227 30.47 38.31 9.76
C LYS A 227 31.78 38.81 9.14
N ILE A 228 32.57 39.59 9.88
CA ILE A 228 33.88 40.08 9.43
C ILE A 228 34.84 38.89 9.23
N GLU A 229 34.93 37.99 10.20
CA GLU A 229 35.79 36.81 10.14
C GLU A 229 35.46 35.94 8.92
N GLN A 230 34.17 35.69 8.66
CA GLN A 230 33.72 34.95 7.47
C GLN A 230 34.13 35.64 6.17
N HIS A 231 34.00 36.97 6.10
CA HIS A 231 34.42 37.73 4.93
C HIS A 231 35.94 37.64 4.71
N LEU A 232 36.73 37.82 5.76
CA LEU A 232 38.20 37.71 5.70
C LEU A 232 38.65 36.30 5.32
N ARG A 233 38.01 35.26 5.88
CA ARG A 233 38.29 33.86 5.55
C ARG A 233 38.05 33.57 4.07
N LYS A 234 36.94 34.05 3.51
CA LYS A 234 36.64 33.94 2.06
C LYS A 234 37.68 34.67 1.21
N LYS A 235 38.07 35.88 1.61
CA LYS A 235 39.08 36.69 0.90
C LYS A 235 40.44 35.98 0.88
N MET A 236 40.87 35.46 2.03
CA MET A 236 42.12 34.70 2.19
C MET A 236 42.15 33.46 1.30
N GLN A 237 41.09 32.65 1.32
CA GLN A 237 41.00 31.46 0.45
C GLN A 237 41.03 31.80 -1.04
N CYS A 238 40.43 32.93 -1.44
CA CYS A 238 40.48 33.40 -2.83
C CYS A 238 41.90 33.82 -3.22
N SER A 239 42.62 34.51 -2.33
CA SER A 239 44.02 34.87 -2.55
C SER A 239 44.94 33.64 -2.57
N GLU A 240 44.73 32.65 -1.69
CA GLU A 240 45.50 31.39 -1.69
C GLU A 240 45.34 30.63 -3.01
N LYS A 241 44.10 30.41 -3.48
CA LYS A 241 43.83 29.79 -4.79
C LYS A 241 44.42 30.58 -5.95
N ARG A 242 44.51 31.90 -5.83
CA ARG A 242 45.16 32.75 -6.86
C ARG A 242 46.67 32.58 -6.82
N GLN A 243 47.28 32.49 -5.63
CA GLN A 243 48.70 32.24 -5.45
C GLN A 243 49.10 30.85 -5.95
N GLU A 244 48.34 29.80 -5.62
CA GLU A 244 48.55 28.45 -6.14
C GLU A 244 48.56 28.43 -7.68
N ARG A 245 47.57 29.08 -8.31
CA ARG A 245 47.53 29.23 -9.78
C ARG A 245 48.75 29.96 -10.33
N ALA A 246 49.20 31.02 -9.67
CA ALA A 246 50.39 31.76 -10.09
C ALA A 246 51.67 30.91 -9.97
N ILE A 247 51.80 30.12 -8.90
CA ILE A 247 52.91 29.17 -8.72
C ILE A 247 52.88 28.09 -9.80
N CYS A 248 51.72 27.47 -10.06
CA CYS A 248 51.58 26.48 -11.14
C CYS A 248 51.95 27.08 -12.51
N PHE A 249 51.52 28.32 -12.79
CA PHE A 249 51.86 28.99 -14.04
C PHE A 249 53.37 29.25 -14.15
N ALA A 250 54.02 29.73 -13.08
CA ALA A 250 55.46 29.95 -13.05
C ALA A 250 56.27 28.65 -13.20
N GLN A 251 55.81 27.53 -12.61
CA GLN A 251 56.44 26.22 -12.77
C GLN A 251 56.31 25.68 -14.19
N LEU A 252 55.17 25.91 -14.85
CA LEU A 252 54.99 25.59 -16.26
C LEU A 252 55.92 26.43 -17.15
N SER A 253 56.03 27.74 -16.88
CA SER A 253 56.97 28.63 -17.58
C SER A 253 58.43 28.18 -17.39
N GLN A 254 58.86 27.86 -16.17
CA GLN A 254 60.20 27.32 -15.92
C GLN A 254 60.44 25.98 -16.62
N SER A 255 59.42 25.11 -16.69
CA SER A 255 59.54 23.83 -17.41
C SER A 255 59.72 24.03 -18.91
N THR A 256 59.04 25.02 -19.50
CA THR A 256 59.26 25.40 -20.91
C THR A 256 60.63 26.05 -21.13
N GLU A 257 61.11 26.87 -20.18
CA GLU A 257 62.42 27.52 -20.27
C GLU A 257 63.57 26.53 -20.08
N ILE A 258 63.49 25.59 -19.13
CA ILE A 258 64.50 24.53 -18.94
C ILE A 258 64.53 23.59 -20.15
N GLY A 259 63.36 23.27 -20.72
CA GLY A 259 63.27 22.49 -21.97
C GLY A 259 63.99 23.20 -23.12
N ASN A 260 63.79 24.51 -23.25
CA ASN A 260 64.46 25.32 -24.28
C ASN A 260 65.96 25.50 -24.00
N HIS A 261 66.37 25.76 -22.76
CA HIS A 261 67.77 25.94 -22.38
C HIS A 261 68.60 24.66 -22.45
N LYS A 262 68.05 23.49 -22.13
CA LYS A 262 68.75 22.21 -22.31
C LYS A 262 69.01 21.92 -23.80
N ARG A 263 68.07 22.29 -24.68
CA ARG A 263 68.25 22.15 -26.12
C ARG A 263 69.37 23.05 -26.63
N VAL A 264 69.34 24.34 -26.26
CA VAL A 264 70.35 25.33 -26.66
C VAL A 264 71.73 25.06 -26.02
N GLY A 265 71.78 24.58 -24.77
CA GLY A 265 73.03 24.25 -24.08
C GLY A 265 73.72 23.01 -24.65
N SER A 266 72.97 22.00 -25.09
CA SER A 266 73.52 20.84 -25.79
C SER A 266 74.12 21.24 -27.15
N GLU A 267 73.44 22.14 -27.88
CA GLU A 267 73.95 22.68 -29.14
C GLU A 267 75.22 23.53 -28.91
N ALA A 268 75.24 24.36 -27.86
CA ALA A 268 76.39 25.21 -27.52
C ALA A 268 77.64 24.44 -27.08
N SER A 269 77.49 23.40 -26.24
CA SER A 269 78.63 22.61 -25.78
C SER A 269 79.29 21.80 -26.90
N TRP A 270 78.51 21.39 -27.91
CA TRP A 270 79.06 20.79 -29.12
C TRP A 270 79.87 21.81 -29.95
N MET A 271 79.40 23.05 -30.05
CA MET A 271 80.13 24.13 -30.72
C MET A 271 81.41 24.53 -29.98
N ASP A 272 81.42 24.58 -28.65
CA ASP A 272 82.60 24.98 -27.87
C ASP A 272 83.71 23.91 -27.94
N SER A 273 83.33 22.62 -27.95
CA SER A 273 84.28 21.52 -28.21
C SER A 273 84.90 21.62 -29.60
N MET A 274 84.12 22.00 -30.62
CA MET A 274 84.64 22.25 -31.96
C MET A 274 85.60 23.45 -31.97
N LEU A 275 85.29 24.50 -31.21
CA LEU A 275 86.08 25.73 -31.15
C LEU A 275 87.40 25.54 -30.41
N VAL A 276 87.43 24.77 -29.31
CA VAL A 276 88.66 24.39 -28.61
C VAL A 276 89.57 23.55 -29.50
N GLU A 277 89.02 22.63 -30.29
CA GLU A 277 89.81 21.84 -31.24
C GLU A 277 90.48 22.75 -32.29
N VAL A 278 89.74 23.75 -32.79
CA VAL A 278 90.28 24.77 -33.70
C VAL A 278 91.31 25.67 -33.01
N GLN A 279 91.06 26.10 -31.78
CA GLN A 279 91.96 26.96 -31.01
C GLN A 279 93.28 26.24 -30.68
N LYS A 280 93.21 24.95 -30.35
CA LYS A 280 94.38 24.10 -30.12
C LYS A 280 95.25 24.02 -31.38
N GLN A 281 94.62 23.80 -32.54
CA GLN A 281 95.31 23.84 -33.83
C GLN A 281 95.96 25.22 -34.08
N LEU A 282 95.31 26.32 -33.70
CA LEU A 282 95.86 27.67 -33.82
C LEU A 282 97.04 27.94 -32.87
N THR A 283 96.98 27.49 -31.62
CA THR A 283 98.10 27.67 -30.66
C THR A 283 99.32 26.83 -30.99
N GLU A 284 99.15 25.69 -31.66
CA GLU A 284 100.27 24.93 -32.23
C GLU A 284 100.97 25.69 -33.36
N ILE A 285 100.21 26.47 -34.16
CA ILE A 285 100.77 27.36 -35.18
C ILE A 285 101.54 28.52 -34.51
N GLN A 286 101.03 29.05 -33.39
CA GLN A 286 101.56 30.26 -32.76
C GLN A 286 102.86 30.05 -31.95
N ASN A 287 103.16 28.82 -31.49
CA ASN A 287 104.41 28.50 -30.80
C ASN A 287 105.63 28.27 -31.73
N ASN A 288 105.43 28.33 -33.06
CA ASN A 288 106.51 28.15 -34.04
C ASN A 288 107.07 29.47 -34.62
N GLU A 289 106.59 30.65 -34.22
CA GLU A 289 107.08 31.91 -34.80
C GLU A 289 107.35 33.01 -33.76
N SER A 290 108.58 33.06 -33.28
CA SER A 290 109.17 34.30 -32.79
C SER A 290 109.54 35.21 -33.97
N SER A 291 108.68 36.16 -34.36
CA SER A 291 109.12 37.49 -34.84
C SER A 291 107.96 38.53 -34.91
N VAL A 292 108.22 39.71 -34.33
CA VAL A 292 107.68 41.06 -34.65
C VAL A 292 106.35 41.57 -34.03
N ALA A 293 106.55 42.47 -33.04
CA ALA A 293 106.00 43.83 -32.79
C ALA A 293 104.51 44.14 -32.40
N THR A 294 104.42 44.92 -31.30
CA THR A 294 103.40 45.85 -30.72
C THR A 294 102.70 46.86 -31.68
N PRO A 295 101.70 47.71 -31.26
CA PRO A 295 101.03 47.93 -29.95
C PRO A 295 99.47 48.18 -29.93
N GLN A 296 98.93 48.23 -28.70
CA GLN A 296 97.60 48.61 -28.18
C GLN A 296 97.03 50.01 -28.55
N ARG A 297 95.68 50.11 -28.56
CA ARG A 297 94.90 51.14 -27.82
C ARG A 297 93.40 50.80 -27.74
N GLU A 298 92.81 50.93 -26.54
CA GLU A 298 91.36 51.02 -26.33
C GLU A 298 91.05 52.13 -25.30
N LYS A 299 89.87 52.74 -25.43
CA LYS A 299 89.35 53.86 -24.62
C LYS A 299 87.87 53.59 -24.27
N GLN A 300 87.48 54.08 -23.10
CA GLN A 300 86.28 53.84 -22.30
C GLN A 300 85.08 54.78 -22.60
N CYS A 301 83.95 54.55 -21.88
CA CYS A 301 82.75 55.38 -21.58
C CYS A 301 81.53 55.18 -22.52
N ASP A 302 80.25 55.36 -22.12
CA ASP A 302 79.49 55.48 -20.86
C ASP A 302 77.97 55.51 -21.21
N ASP A 303 77.11 55.36 -20.19
CA ASP A 303 75.86 56.09 -19.90
C ASP A 303 74.46 55.90 -20.56
N THR A 304 73.46 56.11 -19.64
CA THR A 304 72.06 56.63 -19.77
C THR A 304 70.94 55.70 -20.30
N GLU A 305 69.64 55.83 -19.98
CA GLU A 305 68.74 56.46 -18.98
C GLU A 305 67.30 56.25 -19.54
N CYS A 306 66.25 56.13 -18.71
CA CYS A 306 64.83 56.57 -18.90
C CYS A 306 63.84 55.52 -18.35
N ARG A 307 63.00 55.82 -17.34
CA ARG A 307 61.83 56.74 -17.21
C ARG A 307 60.49 56.14 -17.67
N ASP A 308 59.50 56.30 -16.79
CA ASP A 308 58.17 55.67 -16.78
C ASP A 308 57.08 56.77 -16.74
N VAL A 309 55.99 56.63 -17.52
CA VAL A 309 54.78 57.48 -17.46
C VAL A 309 53.59 56.73 -18.08
N HIS A 310 52.44 56.64 -17.39
CA HIS A 310 51.12 57.07 -17.91
C HIS A 310 49.97 56.99 -16.89
N VAL A 311 48.95 57.82 -17.17
CA VAL A 311 47.80 58.30 -16.39
C VAL A 311 46.51 57.76 -17.02
N MET A 312 45.43 57.51 -16.25
CA MET A 312 44.06 58.08 -16.43
C MET A 312 42.94 57.36 -15.62
N ASN A 313 41.97 58.18 -15.21
CA ASN A 313 40.76 57.94 -14.42
C ASN A 313 39.64 57.18 -15.17
N ASP A 314 38.69 56.57 -14.44
CA ASP A 314 37.32 57.14 -14.30
C ASP A 314 36.40 56.37 -13.32
N ALA A 315 35.50 57.15 -12.71
CA ALA A 315 34.47 56.76 -11.76
C ALA A 315 33.08 56.83 -12.41
N THR A 316 32.10 56.03 -11.93
CA THR A 316 30.78 56.50 -11.44
C THR A 316 29.85 55.33 -11.08
N LEU A 317 29.28 55.43 -9.88
CA LEU A 317 28.14 54.64 -9.37
C LEU A 317 26.84 55.38 -9.71
N VAL A 318 25.81 54.61 -10.07
CA VAL A 318 24.40 55.03 -10.14
C VAL A 318 23.70 54.59 -8.86
N SER A 319 22.74 55.41 -8.41
CA SER A 319 21.80 55.24 -7.29
C SER A 319 21.26 53.85 -7.05
#